data_AF-A0A8X8X0G8-F1
#
_entry.id   AF-A0A8X8X0G8-F1
#
_cell.length_a   1.000
_cell.length_b   1.000
_cell.length_c   1.000
_cell.angle_alpha   90.00
_cell.angle_beta   90.00
_cell.angle_gamma   90.00
#
_symmetry.space_group_name_H-M   'P 1'
#
loop_
_entity.id
_entity.type
_entity.pdbx_description
1 polymer ?
#
loop_
_entity_poly.entity_id
_entity_poly.type
_entity_poly.pdbx_seq_one_letter_code
_entity_poly.pdbx_strand_id
1 'polypeptide(L)'
;MAIPTSLSLFPVSLPIHSKPFLHNPHTPNRIRAQFQNGASLSPGDDLPSDYETWMPKRDAKTRRRAGILLHPTSFPGPFGIGDLGPQAFHFLDWLHHAGCSVWQVLPLVPPGRRANEEGSPYSGQDANCGNTLLISLEELVKDGLLSKEDLPKPLDTDRVNYTAVADVKDPLVAEAAKRLLSSEGELKNQLNEFRKNPSIAGWLEDAAYFAAVDDAMNTSSWYEWPEPLKHLDVAALEEIYQSKKEFIDIFIAQQFLFQRQWQNVRDYAQMKGISIMGDMPIYVGYHSADVWANKKQFLLNRSGFPLLVSGVPPDAFSETGQLWNRSMLF
;
A
#
# COMPACT_ATOMS: atom_id res chain seq x y z
N MET A 1 -59.35 -17.70 -14.90
CA MET A 1 -58.98 -18.46 -13.67
C MET A 1 -58.36 -17.46 -12.71
N ALA A 2 -58.87 -17.44 -11.49
CA ALA A 2 -58.79 -16.33 -10.56
C ALA A 2 -57.37 -16.02 -10.04
N ILE A 3 -57.12 -14.74 -9.81
CA ILE A 3 -56.07 -14.21 -8.94
C ILE A 3 -56.46 -14.53 -7.49
N PRO A 4 -55.51 -14.96 -6.63
CA PRO A 4 -55.58 -14.63 -5.22
C PRO A 4 -54.38 -13.78 -4.80
N THR A 5 -54.75 -12.60 -4.33
CA THR A 5 -54.11 -11.73 -3.34
C THR A 5 -53.52 -12.47 -2.14
N SER A 6 -52.31 -12.07 -1.72
CA SER A 6 -52.02 -11.35 -0.45
C SER A 6 -50.67 -11.77 0.13
N LEU A 7 -49.73 -10.83 0.22
CA LEU A 7 -48.69 -10.85 1.26
C LEU A 7 -48.52 -9.42 1.75
N SER A 8 -48.90 -9.23 3.00
CA SER A 8 -48.90 -8.00 3.78
C SER A 8 -47.48 -7.49 4.00
N LEU A 9 -47.23 -6.24 3.60
CA LEU A 9 -46.08 -5.46 4.05
C LEU A 9 -46.35 -4.99 5.49
N PHE A 10 -45.59 -5.52 6.45
CA PHE A 10 -45.51 -4.96 7.81
C PHE A 10 -44.50 -3.80 7.82
N PRO A 11 -44.89 -2.57 8.19
CA PRO A 11 -43.93 -1.54 8.56
C PRO A 11 -43.50 -1.78 10.00
N VAL A 12 -42.23 -2.13 10.22
CA VAL A 12 -41.62 -2.12 11.54
C VAL A 12 -41.28 -0.66 11.87
N SER A 13 -42.18 0.01 12.58
CA SER A 13 -41.90 1.31 13.20
C SER A 13 -41.08 1.10 14.47
N LEU A 14 -39.80 1.49 14.45
CA LEU A 14 -38.98 1.59 15.65
C LEU A 14 -39.36 2.88 16.41
N PRO A 15 -39.67 2.82 17.72
CA PRO A 15 -39.93 4.02 18.50
C PRO A 15 -38.61 4.74 18.80
N ILE A 16 -38.45 5.94 18.23
CA ILE A 16 -37.40 6.89 18.62
C ILE A 16 -37.81 7.48 19.97
N HIS A 17 -37.20 7.01 21.07
CA HIS A 17 -37.24 7.71 22.35
C HIS A 17 -36.26 8.88 22.35
N SER A 18 -36.65 9.99 21.73
CA SER A 18 -36.02 11.29 22.00
C SER A 18 -36.60 11.88 23.27
N LYS A 19 -35.88 11.80 24.39
CA LYS A 19 -36.15 12.68 25.54
C LYS A 19 -35.86 14.12 25.12
N PRO A 20 -36.80 15.08 25.28
CA PRO A 20 -36.48 16.48 25.06
C PRO A 20 -35.54 16.92 26.18
N PHE A 21 -34.34 17.36 25.83
CA PHE A 21 -33.54 18.19 26.74
C PHE A 21 -34.30 19.51 26.93
N LEU A 22 -34.92 19.67 28.10
CA LEU A 22 -35.44 20.95 28.56
C LEU A 22 -34.25 21.93 28.67
N HIS A 23 -34.11 22.78 27.66
CA HIS A 23 -33.16 23.88 27.68
C HIS A 23 -33.78 25.00 28.53
N ASN A 24 -33.18 25.27 29.68
CA ASN A 24 -33.59 26.33 30.59
C ASN A 24 -33.14 27.70 30.00
N PRO A 25 -34.06 28.62 29.62
CA PRO A 25 -33.72 29.79 28.81
C PRO A 25 -33.07 30.96 29.57
N HIS A 26 -32.51 30.74 30.77
CA HIS A 26 -31.99 31.82 31.62
C HIS A 26 -30.50 31.72 32.00
N THR A 27 -29.68 31.03 31.21
CA THR A 27 -28.21 31.17 31.33
C THR A 27 -27.62 31.71 30.03
N PRO A 28 -27.20 32.98 29.97
CA PRO A 28 -26.42 33.45 28.84
C PRO A 28 -25.06 32.76 28.91
N ASN A 29 -24.85 31.76 28.04
CA ASN A 29 -23.51 31.25 27.73
C ASN A 29 -22.73 32.39 27.06
N ARG A 30 -22.16 33.28 27.88
CA ARG A 30 -21.20 34.28 27.42
C ARG A 30 -19.92 33.54 27.05
N ILE A 31 -19.70 33.33 25.75
CA ILE A 31 -18.40 32.97 25.21
C ILE A 31 -17.47 34.16 25.50
N ARG A 32 -16.71 34.10 26.59
CA ARG A 32 -15.64 35.07 26.87
C ARG A 32 -14.47 34.74 25.95
N ALA A 33 -14.15 35.65 25.03
CA ALA A 33 -12.86 35.63 24.36
C ALA A 33 -11.77 35.88 25.41
N GLN A 34 -10.96 34.87 25.73
CA GLN A 34 -9.82 35.02 26.62
C GLN A 34 -8.64 35.58 25.82
N PHE A 35 -8.21 36.78 26.17
CA PHE A 35 -6.98 37.39 25.64
C PHE A 35 -5.77 36.93 26.45
N GLN A 36 -4.57 36.96 25.85
CA GLN A 36 -3.32 36.45 26.44
C GLN A 36 -2.95 37.10 27.79
N ASN A 37 -3.51 38.27 28.12
CA ASN A 37 -3.28 38.98 29.38
C ASN A 37 -4.33 38.71 30.48
N GLY A 38 -5.22 37.74 30.31
CA GLY A 38 -6.17 37.33 31.37
C GLY A 38 -7.27 38.35 31.69
N ALA A 39 -7.35 39.48 30.99
CA ALA A 39 -8.44 40.44 31.11
C ALA A 39 -9.71 39.89 30.43
N SER A 40 -10.82 39.85 31.18
CA SER A 40 -12.14 39.55 30.64
C SER A 40 -12.75 40.84 30.10
N LEU A 41 -12.71 41.04 28.79
CA LEU A 41 -13.46 42.12 28.13
C LEU A 41 -14.96 41.82 28.13
N SER A 42 -15.75 42.86 28.34
CA SER A 42 -17.21 42.86 28.21
C SER A 42 -17.63 43.59 26.94
N PRO A 43 -18.82 43.32 26.37
CA PRO A 43 -19.35 44.11 25.28
C PRO A 43 -19.42 45.60 25.66
N GLY A 44 -18.74 46.45 24.88
CA GLY A 44 -18.64 47.89 25.11
C GLY A 44 -17.30 48.37 25.68
N ASP A 45 -16.41 47.46 26.11
CA ASP A 45 -15.06 47.82 26.55
C ASP A 45 -14.14 48.15 25.37
N ASP A 46 -13.17 49.05 25.59
CA ASP A 46 -12.09 49.29 24.64
C ASP A 46 -11.27 48.00 24.44
N LEU A 47 -10.96 47.70 23.19
CA LEU A 47 -10.13 46.56 22.84
C LEU A 47 -8.64 46.88 23.14
N PRO A 48 -7.80 45.86 23.39
CA PRO A 48 -6.37 46.05 23.56
C PRO A 48 -5.76 46.84 22.41
N SER A 49 -4.70 47.61 22.68
CA SER A 49 -4.03 48.46 21.69
C SER A 49 -3.44 47.69 20.50
N ASP A 50 -3.29 46.37 20.62
CA ASP A 50 -2.81 45.46 19.58
C ASP A 50 -3.94 44.68 18.87
N TYR A 51 -5.22 44.97 19.14
CA TYR A 51 -6.35 44.27 18.55
C TYR A 51 -6.32 44.23 17.01
N GLU A 52 -5.88 45.33 16.38
CA GLU A 52 -5.74 45.41 14.92
C GLU A 52 -4.71 44.41 14.35
N THR A 53 -3.82 43.88 15.18
CA THR A 53 -2.82 42.86 14.78
C THR A 53 -3.37 41.44 14.84
N TRP A 54 -4.56 41.24 15.42
CA TRP A 54 -5.21 39.93 15.54
C TRP A 54 -5.87 39.51 14.22
N MET A 55 -5.04 39.19 13.24
CA MET A 55 -5.45 38.77 11.92
C MET A 55 -5.95 37.31 11.89
N PRO A 56 -6.82 36.93 10.93
CA PRO A 56 -7.19 35.54 10.71
C PRO A 56 -5.95 34.66 10.49
N LYS A 57 -5.81 33.62 11.31
CA LYS A 57 -4.71 32.65 11.17
C LYS A 57 -4.98 31.75 9.96
N ARG A 58 -3.97 31.58 9.11
CA ARG A 58 -4.03 30.59 8.02
C ARG A 58 -3.76 29.21 8.60
N ASP A 59 -4.68 28.28 8.40
CA ASP A 59 -4.43 26.87 8.70
C ASP A 59 -3.47 26.29 7.66
N ALA A 60 -2.30 25.81 8.10
CA ALA A 60 -1.30 25.17 7.24
C ALA A 60 -1.88 24.00 6.42
N LYS A 61 -2.95 23.35 6.90
CA LYS A 61 -3.65 22.27 6.19
C LYS A 61 -4.39 22.74 4.94
N THR A 62 -4.68 24.04 4.83
CA THR A 62 -5.37 24.64 3.66
C THR A 62 -4.39 25.22 2.63
N ARG A 63 -3.08 24.96 2.79
CA ARG A 63 -2.06 25.39 1.83
C ARG A 63 -2.36 24.84 0.44
N ARG A 64 -2.46 25.71 -0.56
CA ARG A 64 -2.54 25.33 -1.98
C ARG A 64 -1.24 24.63 -2.40
N ARG A 65 -1.36 23.51 -3.12
CA ARG A 65 -0.23 22.71 -3.61
C ARG A 65 -0.50 22.23 -5.03
N ALA A 66 0.58 21.94 -5.76
CA ALA A 66 0.57 21.29 -7.06
C ALA A 66 1.55 20.09 -7.03
N GLY A 67 1.35 19.15 -7.94
CA GLY A 67 2.14 17.94 -8.02
C GLY A 67 2.06 17.25 -9.37
N ILE A 68 2.86 16.20 -9.53
CA ILE A 68 2.97 15.40 -10.75
C ILE A 68 2.64 13.95 -10.44
N LEU A 69 1.84 13.33 -11.31
CA LEU A 69 1.64 11.88 -11.36
C LEU A 69 2.72 11.27 -12.25
N LEU A 70 3.59 10.45 -11.68
CA LEU A 70 4.62 9.72 -12.41
C LEU A 70 4.97 8.46 -11.61
N HIS A 71 4.72 7.27 -12.17
CA HIS A 71 5.06 6.03 -11.47
C HIS A 71 6.56 5.72 -11.61
N PRO A 72 7.25 5.16 -10.59
CA PRO A 72 8.70 4.94 -10.64
C PRO A 72 9.18 4.06 -11.79
N THR A 73 8.34 3.14 -12.28
CA THR A 73 8.66 2.30 -13.46
C THR A 73 8.92 3.12 -14.72
N SER A 74 8.43 4.36 -14.76
CA SER A 74 8.54 5.28 -15.91
C SER A 74 9.77 6.17 -15.86
N PHE A 75 10.60 6.07 -14.81
CA PHE A 75 11.89 6.76 -14.83
C PHE A 75 12.78 6.20 -15.95
N PRO A 76 13.59 7.06 -16.60
CA PRO A 76 14.58 6.57 -17.56
C PRO A 76 15.63 5.72 -16.84
N GLY A 77 16.33 4.86 -17.56
CA GLY A 77 17.42 4.08 -16.98
C GLY A 77 17.91 2.96 -17.89
N PRO A 78 19.10 2.42 -17.63
CA PRO A 78 19.70 1.40 -18.49
C PRO A 78 19.17 -0.01 -18.24
N PHE A 79 18.33 -0.25 -17.23
CA PHE A 79 17.95 -1.60 -16.79
C PHE A 79 16.51 -2.00 -17.16
N GLY A 80 15.97 -1.41 -18.23
CA GLY A 80 14.67 -1.77 -18.84
C GLY A 80 13.43 -1.33 -18.06
N ILE A 81 13.58 -0.89 -16.80
CA ILE A 81 12.52 -0.31 -15.97
C ILE A 81 13.11 0.79 -15.10
N GLY A 82 12.33 1.84 -14.82
CA GLY A 82 12.71 2.82 -13.81
C GLY A 82 12.74 2.21 -12.40
N ASP A 83 13.61 2.74 -11.53
CA ASP A 83 13.87 2.20 -10.20
C ASP A 83 14.01 3.30 -9.13
N LEU A 84 14.23 2.90 -7.88
CA LEU A 84 14.38 3.78 -6.71
C LEU A 84 15.82 4.31 -6.53
N GLY A 85 16.56 4.44 -7.64
CA GLY A 85 17.94 4.89 -7.67
C GLY A 85 18.12 6.34 -8.12
N PRO A 86 19.24 6.67 -8.79
CA PRO A 86 19.62 8.05 -9.14
C PRO A 86 18.51 8.88 -9.80
N GLN A 87 17.71 8.27 -10.68
CA GLN A 87 16.67 8.98 -11.43
C GLN A 87 15.47 9.38 -10.57
N ALA A 88 15.17 8.64 -9.50
CA ALA A 88 14.16 9.06 -8.53
C ALA A 88 14.58 10.36 -7.82
N PHE A 89 15.86 10.47 -7.43
CA PHE A 89 16.41 11.67 -6.79
C PHE A 89 16.46 12.86 -7.76
N HIS A 90 16.89 12.64 -9.00
CA HIS A 90 16.86 13.68 -10.04
C HIS A 90 15.45 14.19 -10.33
N PHE A 91 14.45 13.29 -10.37
CA PHE A 91 13.06 13.68 -10.52
C PHE A 91 12.58 14.54 -9.34
N LEU A 92 12.92 14.17 -8.10
CA LEU A 92 12.57 14.96 -6.91
C LEU A 92 13.24 16.34 -6.91
N ASP A 93 14.49 16.42 -7.36
CA ASP A 93 15.16 17.70 -7.58
C ASP A 93 14.41 18.54 -8.61
N TRP A 94 14.09 17.98 -9.78
CA TRP A 94 13.32 18.69 -10.80
C TRP A 94 11.95 19.15 -10.26
N LEU A 95 11.25 18.30 -9.51
CA LEU A 95 9.93 18.59 -8.95
C LEU A 95 10.00 19.74 -7.93
N HIS A 96 11.05 19.77 -7.12
CA HIS A 96 11.33 20.87 -6.21
C HIS A 96 11.60 22.17 -6.96
N HIS A 97 12.45 22.15 -7.99
CA HIS A 97 12.76 23.34 -8.81
C HIS A 97 11.52 23.86 -9.55
N ALA A 98 10.61 22.98 -9.95
CA ALA A 98 9.31 23.35 -10.55
C ALA A 98 8.33 23.97 -9.55
N GLY A 99 8.65 24.00 -8.24
CA GLY A 99 7.78 24.51 -7.18
C GLY A 99 6.63 23.57 -6.80
N CYS A 100 6.65 22.34 -7.29
CA CYS A 100 5.70 21.30 -6.89
C CYS A 100 6.03 20.80 -5.48
N SER A 101 5.01 20.30 -4.77
CA SER A 101 5.15 19.78 -3.40
C SER A 101 4.38 18.49 -3.16
N VAL A 102 3.91 17.85 -4.23
CA VAL A 102 3.28 16.53 -4.21
C VAL A 102 3.81 15.70 -5.37
N TRP A 103 4.20 14.46 -5.11
CA TRP A 103 4.45 13.44 -6.12
C TRP A 103 3.41 12.33 -5.92
N GLN A 104 2.62 12.03 -6.96
CA GLN A 104 1.67 10.93 -6.92
C GLN A 104 2.23 9.70 -7.65
N VAL A 105 2.07 8.53 -7.04
CA VAL A 105 2.42 7.23 -7.61
C VAL A 105 1.18 6.32 -7.66
N LEU A 106 1.18 5.38 -8.60
CA LEU A 106 0.28 4.21 -8.57
C LEU A 106 0.68 3.24 -7.44
N PRO A 107 -0.10 2.18 -7.15
CA PRO A 107 0.27 1.18 -6.14
C PRO A 107 1.67 0.63 -6.37
N LEU A 108 2.46 0.48 -5.30
CA LEU A 108 3.85 -0.01 -5.38
C LEU A 108 3.97 -1.52 -5.16
N VAL A 109 2.85 -2.23 -5.18
CA VAL A 109 2.75 -3.66 -4.93
C VAL A 109 3.38 -4.51 -6.04
N PRO A 110 3.78 -5.77 -5.79
CA PRO A 110 4.25 -6.68 -6.84
C PRO A 110 3.15 -6.84 -7.90
N PRO A 111 3.39 -6.42 -9.16
CA PRO A 111 2.33 -6.36 -10.16
C PRO A 111 1.91 -7.76 -10.62
N GLY A 112 0.79 -7.83 -11.34
CA GLY A 112 0.37 -9.05 -11.99
C GLY A 112 1.45 -9.61 -12.92
N ARG A 113 1.71 -10.92 -12.86
CA ARG A 113 2.65 -11.64 -13.75
C ARG A 113 1.94 -12.56 -14.75
N ARG A 114 0.61 -12.62 -14.74
CA ARG A 114 -0.19 -13.41 -15.70
C ARG A 114 -0.29 -12.66 -17.04
N ALA A 115 -0.37 -13.40 -18.14
CA ALA A 115 -0.33 -12.84 -19.51
C ALA A 115 -1.41 -11.77 -19.83
N ASN A 116 -2.49 -11.71 -19.04
CA ASN A 116 -3.58 -10.74 -19.19
C ASN A 116 -3.54 -9.59 -18.15
N GLU A 117 -2.60 -9.61 -17.21
CA GLU A 117 -2.47 -8.65 -16.12
C GLU A 117 -1.01 -8.19 -15.92
N GLU A 118 -0.15 -8.51 -16.88
CA GLU A 118 1.30 -8.30 -16.80
C GLU A 118 1.62 -6.82 -16.54
N GLY A 119 2.32 -6.56 -15.44
CA GLY A 119 2.76 -5.22 -15.07
C GLY A 119 1.69 -4.32 -14.45
N SER A 120 0.43 -4.78 -14.34
CA SER A 120 -0.64 -3.99 -13.73
C SER A 120 -0.44 -3.81 -12.21
N PRO A 121 -0.31 -2.56 -11.71
CA PRO A 121 -0.22 -2.29 -10.28
C PRO A 121 -1.52 -2.54 -9.51
N TYR A 122 -2.65 -2.65 -10.22
CA TYR A 122 -3.98 -2.90 -9.63
C TYR A 122 -4.33 -4.40 -9.60
N SER A 123 -3.43 -5.25 -10.10
CA SER A 123 -3.44 -6.71 -9.96
C SER A 123 -2.28 -7.17 -9.09
N GLY A 124 -2.10 -6.47 -7.96
CA GLY A 124 -1.08 -6.81 -6.98
C GLY A 124 -1.20 -8.24 -6.48
N GLN A 125 -0.07 -8.94 -6.37
CA GLN A 125 0.00 -10.28 -5.77
C GLN A 125 -0.15 -10.27 -4.25
N ASP A 126 0.08 -9.10 -3.64
CA ASP A 126 0.00 -8.84 -2.20
C ASP A 126 -0.32 -7.34 -1.99
N ALA A 127 -1.05 -6.98 -0.95
CA ALA A 127 -1.45 -5.59 -0.70
C ALA A 127 -0.37 -4.74 0.00
N ASN A 128 0.63 -5.37 0.62
CA ASN A 128 1.59 -4.72 1.51
C ASN A 128 3.03 -4.74 0.97
N CYS A 129 3.42 -5.81 0.29
CA CYS A 129 4.75 -5.97 -0.28
C CYS A 129 5.06 -4.86 -1.30
N GLY A 130 6.35 -4.60 -1.48
CA GLY A 130 6.87 -3.76 -2.55
C GLY A 130 7.26 -4.55 -3.80
N ASN A 131 7.09 -3.93 -4.96
CA ASN A 131 7.56 -4.43 -6.24
C ASN A 131 9.10 -4.45 -6.27
N THR A 132 9.68 -5.64 -6.17
CA THR A 132 11.14 -5.84 -6.17
C THR A 132 11.82 -5.43 -7.47
N LEU A 133 11.08 -5.31 -8.59
CA LEU A 133 11.63 -4.78 -9.85
C LEU A 133 12.01 -3.31 -9.75
N LEU A 134 11.45 -2.57 -8.78
CA LEU A 134 11.80 -1.17 -8.51
C LEU A 134 13.09 -1.03 -7.70
N ILE A 135 13.68 -2.12 -7.20
CA ILE A 135 14.97 -2.08 -6.50
C ILE A 135 16.05 -1.65 -7.51
N SER A 136 16.78 -0.60 -7.18
CA SER A 136 17.89 -0.09 -7.97
C SER A 136 19.13 -0.94 -7.78
N LEU A 137 19.67 -1.46 -8.88
CA LEU A 137 20.89 -2.26 -8.86
C LEU A 137 22.11 -1.39 -8.53
N GLU A 138 22.11 -0.11 -8.94
CA GLU A 138 23.20 0.83 -8.62
C GLU A 138 23.28 1.12 -7.13
N GLU A 139 22.13 1.25 -6.45
CA GLU A 139 22.10 1.39 -4.98
C GLU A 139 22.58 0.11 -4.29
N LEU A 140 22.26 -1.08 -4.81
CA LEU A 140 22.80 -2.34 -4.29
C LEU A 140 24.32 -2.44 -4.45
N VAL A 141 24.89 -1.83 -5.49
CA VAL A 141 26.35 -1.72 -5.65
C VAL A 141 26.94 -0.78 -4.59
N LYS A 142 26.27 0.34 -4.29
CA LYS A 142 26.71 1.27 -3.23
C LYS A 142 26.66 0.64 -1.84
N ASP A 143 25.64 -0.19 -1.59
CA ASP A 143 25.50 -0.97 -0.35
C ASP A 143 26.49 -2.16 -0.28
N GLY A 144 27.28 -2.42 -1.34
CA GLY A 144 28.26 -3.50 -1.39
C GLY A 144 27.65 -4.90 -1.55
N LEU A 145 26.36 -4.98 -1.88
CA LEU A 145 25.66 -6.25 -2.11
C LEU A 145 25.82 -6.75 -3.54
N LEU A 146 26.03 -5.83 -4.50
CA LEU A 146 26.45 -6.16 -5.86
C LEU A 146 27.80 -5.51 -6.17
N SER A 147 28.52 -6.08 -7.12
CA SER A 147 29.69 -5.48 -7.75
C SER A 147 29.29 -4.79 -9.05
N LYS A 148 30.16 -3.94 -9.60
CA LYS A 148 29.88 -3.30 -10.90
C LYS A 148 29.85 -4.31 -12.04
N GLU A 149 30.59 -5.40 -11.87
CA GLU A 149 30.70 -6.51 -12.79
C GLU A 149 29.43 -7.37 -12.82
N ASP A 150 28.63 -7.36 -11.74
CA ASP A 150 27.33 -8.03 -11.68
C ASP A 150 26.24 -7.29 -12.48
N LEU A 151 26.44 -5.99 -12.79
CA LEU A 151 25.43 -5.19 -13.48
C LEU A 151 25.24 -5.68 -14.92
N PRO A 152 23.99 -5.81 -15.38
CA PRO A 152 23.71 -6.23 -16.74
C PRO A 152 24.15 -5.15 -17.72
N LYS A 153 24.39 -5.54 -18.97
CA LYS A 153 24.54 -4.57 -20.05
C LYS A 153 23.27 -3.73 -20.17
N PRO A 154 23.38 -2.44 -20.55
CA PRO A 154 22.21 -1.61 -20.78
C PRO A 154 21.23 -2.27 -21.73
N LEU A 155 19.97 -2.31 -21.33
CA LEU A 155 18.83 -2.73 -22.13
C LEU A 155 18.34 -1.50 -22.90
N ASP A 156 18.43 -1.55 -24.23
CA ASP A 156 17.95 -0.48 -25.11
C ASP A 156 16.44 -0.64 -25.31
N THR A 157 15.65 -0.08 -24.39
CA THR A 157 14.19 -0.16 -24.42
C THR A 157 13.53 1.16 -24.05
N ASP A 158 12.72 1.71 -24.96
CA ASP A 158 11.89 2.90 -24.68
C ASP A 158 10.67 2.59 -23.79
N ARG A 159 10.31 1.30 -23.65
CA ARG A 159 9.13 0.83 -22.93
C ARG A 159 9.48 -0.38 -22.09
N VAL A 160 8.86 -0.48 -20.92
CA VAL A 160 9.04 -1.62 -20.01
C VAL A 160 8.49 -2.89 -20.65
N ASN A 161 9.34 -3.90 -20.77
CA ASN A 161 8.96 -5.29 -21.02
C ASN A 161 9.13 -6.06 -19.70
N TYR A 162 8.02 -6.31 -18.99
CA TYR A 162 8.06 -6.85 -17.63
C TYR A 162 8.71 -8.23 -17.54
N THR A 163 8.39 -9.15 -18.47
CA THR A 163 9.04 -10.47 -18.55
C THR A 163 10.55 -10.33 -18.72
N ALA A 164 11.02 -9.58 -19.72
CA ALA A 164 12.45 -9.41 -19.97
C ALA A 164 13.19 -8.73 -18.80
N VAL A 165 12.53 -7.77 -18.14
CA VAL A 165 13.06 -7.10 -16.95
C VAL A 165 13.15 -8.07 -15.77
N ALA A 166 12.12 -8.89 -15.53
CA ALA A 166 12.13 -9.88 -14.46
C ALA A 166 13.24 -10.93 -14.68
N ASP A 167 13.40 -11.44 -15.91
CA ASP A 167 14.45 -12.40 -16.27
C ASP A 167 15.87 -11.88 -15.96
N VAL A 168 16.07 -10.56 -16.04
CA VAL A 168 17.36 -9.92 -15.76
C VAL A 168 17.49 -9.52 -14.29
N LYS A 169 16.48 -8.86 -13.70
CA LYS A 169 16.58 -8.24 -12.38
C LYS A 169 16.32 -9.22 -11.24
N ASP A 170 15.39 -10.17 -11.38
CA ASP A 170 15.03 -11.08 -10.28
C ASP A 170 16.26 -11.89 -9.78
N PRO A 171 17.11 -12.48 -10.66
CA PRO A 171 18.31 -13.20 -10.21
C PRO A 171 19.31 -12.30 -9.46
N LEU A 172 19.50 -11.07 -9.92
CA LEU A 172 20.45 -10.12 -9.32
C LEU A 172 19.98 -9.62 -7.96
N VAL A 173 18.68 -9.34 -7.83
CA VAL A 173 18.05 -8.95 -6.56
C VAL A 173 18.08 -10.11 -5.57
N ALA A 174 17.84 -11.35 -6.02
CA ALA A 174 18.00 -12.54 -5.19
C ALA A 174 19.46 -12.75 -4.73
N GLU A 175 20.44 -12.55 -5.61
CA GLU A 175 21.86 -12.64 -5.25
C GLU A 175 22.26 -11.58 -4.22
N ALA A 176 21.80 -10.33 -4.39
CA ALA A 176 22.00 -9.27 -3.41
C ALA A 176 21.37 -9.61 -2.05
N ALA A 177 20.16 -10.17 -2.06
CA ALA A 177 19.48 -10.63 -0.85
C ALA A 177 20.25 -11.78 -0.16
N LYS A 178 20.79 -12.75 -0.93
CA LYS A 178 21.63 -13.83 -0.39
C LYS A 178 22.90 -13.28 0.25
N ARG A 179 23.60 -12.37 -0.42
CA ARG A 179 24.80 -11.71 0.12
C ARG A 179 24.48 -10.93 1.38
N LEU A 180 23.36 -10.21 1.43
CA LEU A 180 22.88 -9.56 2.65
C LEU A 180 22.61 -10.57 3.77
N LEU A 181 21.97 -11.70 3.47
CA LEU A 181 21.68 -12.73 4.47
C LEU A 181 22.95 -13.35 5.06
N SER A 182 24.00 -13.54 4.24
CA SER A 182 25.30 -14.05 4.66
C SER A 182 26.25 -12.97 5.21
N SER A 183 25.91 -11.69 5.07
CA SER A 183 26.72 -10.59 5.56
C SER A 183 26.65 -10.44 7.09
N GLU A 184 27.63 -9.72 7.63
CA GLU A 184 27.63 -9.24 9.00
C GLU A 184 27.63 -7.70 9.00
N GLY A 185 27.26 -7.10 10.13
CA GLY A 185 27.31 -5.65 10.32
C GLY A 185 25.95 -4.97 10.22
N GLU A 186 25.99 -3.66 9.93
CA GLU A 186 24.86 -2.76 10.13
C GLU A 186 23.64 -3.10 9.25
N LEU A 187 23.87 -3.44 7.98
CA LEU A 187 22.77 -3.78 7.05
C LEU A 187 22.04 -5.05 7.50
N LYS A 188 22.78 -6.04 8.01
CA LYS A 188 22.21 -7.28 8.57
C LYS A 188 21.41 -7.00 9.84
N ASN A 189 21.88 -6.09 10.69
CA ASN A 189 21.15 -5.68 11.89
C ASN A 189 19.82 -5.00 11.52
N GLN A 190 19.84 -4.08 10.55
CA GLN A 190 18.62 -3.43 10.04
C GLN A 190 17.63 -4.43 9.44
N LEU A 191 18.10 -5.43 8.70
CA LEU A 191 17.25 -6.53 8.23
C LEU A 191 16.58 -7.28 9.40
N ASN A 192 17.35 -7.62 10.43
CA ASN A 192 16.84 -8.32 11.60
C ASN A 192 15.81 -7.47 12.37
N GLU A 193 16.03 -6.16 12.48
CA GLU A 193 15.09 -5.22 13.09
C GLU A 193 13.81 -5.07 12.26
N PHE A 194 13.94 -4.96 10.93
CA PHE A 194 12.82 -4.91 10.00
C PHE A 194 11.94 -6.15 10.15
N ARG A 195 12.53 -7.35 10.13
CA ARG A 195 11.78 -8.61 10.27
C ARG A 195 11.09 -8.74 11.63
N LYS A 196 11.74 -8.27 12.72
CA LYS A 196 11.19 -8.33 14.08
C LYS A 196 10.18 -7.23 14.40
N ASN A 197 10.08 -6.20 13.57
CA ASN A 197 9.16 -5.10 13.81
C ASN A 197 7.71 -5.61 13.78
N PRO A 198 6.92 -5.47 14.86
CA PRO A 198 5.55 -6.02 14.92
C PRO A 198 4.61 -5.49 13.83
N SER A 199 4.82 -4.24 13.38
CA SER A 199 4.02 -3.63 12.29
C SER A 199 4.38 -4.15 10.89
N ILE A 200 5.53 -4.82 10.76
CA ILE A 200 6.01 -5.44 9.52
C ILE A 200 5.73 -6.94 9.55
N ALA A 201 6.12 -7.61 10.63
CA ALA A 201 5.97 -9.06 10.80
C ALA A 201 4.52 -9.54 10.60
N GLY A 202 3.54 -8.71 10.98
CA GLY A 202 2.12 -9.03 10.88
C GLY A 202 1.58 -9.23 9.47
N TRP A 203 2.28 -8.79 8.42
CA TRP A 203 1.93 -9.08 7.02
C TRP A 203 3.07 -9.79 6.27
N LEU A 204 4.32 -9.49 6.63
CA LEU A 204 5.49 -9.97 5.91
C LEU A 204 5.69 -11.49 6.01
N GLU A 205 5.48 -12.08 7.18
CA GLU A 205 5.63 -13.53 7.33
C GLU A 205 4.53 -14.24 6.54
N ASP A 206 3.26 -13.84 6.64
CA ASP A 206 2.16 -14.42 5.85
C ASP A 206 2.43 -14.33 4.34
N ALA A 207 2.94 -13.19 3.86
CA ALA A 207 3.32 -13.00 2.47
C ALA A 207 4.47 -13.93 2.04
N ALA A 208 5.51 -14.08 2.87
CA ALA A 208 6.65 -14.94 2.59
C ALA A 208 6.27 -16.42 2.54
N TYR A 209 5.43 -16.87 3.49
CA TYR A 209 4.90 -18.24 3.50
C TYR A 209 3.98 -18.49 2.33
N PHE A 210 3.07 -17.56 2.01
CA PHE A 210 2.20 -17.67 0.85
C PHE A 210 3.00 -17.82 -0.44
N ALA A 211 4.01 -16.97 -0.65
CA ALA A 211 4.87 -17.04 -1.83
C ALA A 211 5.66 -18.36 -1.90
N ALA A 212 6.14 -18.87 -0.76
CA ALA A 212 6.86 -20.15 -0.70
C ALA A 212 5.97 -21.36 -1.03
N VAL A 213 4.71 -21.34 -0.58
CA VAL A 213 3.73 -22.38 -0.92
C VAL A 213 3.31 -22.27 -2.39
N ASP A 214 3.07 -21.07 -2.90
CA ASP A 214 2.68 -20.84 -4.29
C ASP A 214 3.75 -21.35 -5.27
N ASP A 215 5.02 -21.05 -4.98
CA ASP A 215 6.19 -21.55 -5.71
C ASP A 215 6.27 -23.09 -5.69
N ALA A 216 5.87 -23.73 -4.59
CA ALA A 216 5.89 -25.19 -4.46
C ALA A 216 4.73 -25.89 -5.18
N MET A 217 3.56 -25.26 -5.24
CA MET A 217 2.30 -25.92 -5.62
C MET A 217 1.92 -25.72 -7.09
N ASN A 218 2.43 -24.68 -7.77
CA ASN A 218 2.17 -24.38 -9.18
C ASN A 218 0.69 -24.55 -9.60
N THR A 219 -0.23 -24.15 -8.72
CA THR A 219 -1.68 -24.15 -8.97
C THR A 219 -2.16 -22.77 -9.41
N SER A 220 -3.40 -22.68 -9.88
CA SER A 220 -3.97 -21.39 -10.30
C SER A 220 -4.42 -20.52 -9.12
N SER A 221 -4.68 -21.14 -7.98
CA SER A 221 -5.11 -20.48 -6.75
C SER A 221 -4.79 -21.31 -5.50
N TRP A 222 -4.67 -20.66 -4.34
CA TRP A 222 -4.59 -21.30 -3.03
C TRP A 222 -5.81 -22.16 -2.70
N TYR A 223 -6.95 -21.93 -3.38
CA TYR A 223 -8.13 -22.78 -3.23
C TYR A 223 -7.88 -24.25 -3.62
N GLU A 224 -6.92 -24.46 -4.53
CA GLU A 224 -6.53 -25.77 -5.07
C GLU A 224 -5.38 -26.41 -4.28
N TRP A 225 -4.82 -25.71 -3.27
CA TRP A 225 -3.77 -26.27 -2.43
C TRP A 225 -4.29 -27.43 -1.57
N PRO A 226 -3.41 -28.36 -1.17
CA PRO A 226 -3.74 -29.39 -0.20
C PRO A 226 -4.40 -28.81 1.05
N GLU A 227 -5.42 -29.49 1.57
CA GLU A 227 -6.23 -29.03 2.72
C GLU A 227 -5.39 -28.48 3.90
N PRO A 228 -4.28 -29.12 4.34
CA PRO A 228 -3.45 -28.58 5.42
C PRO A 228 -2.88 -27.19 5.11
N LEU A 229 -2.40 -26.95 3.88
CA LEU A 229 -1.82 -25.66 3.48
C LEU A 229 -2.91 -24.62 3.17
N LYS A 230 -4.01 -25.06 2.56
CA LYS A 230 -5.20 -24.23 2.34
C LYS A 230 -5.76 -23.70 3.65
N HIS A 231 -5.76 -24.49 4.72
CA HIS A 231 -6.34 -24.15 6.02
C HIS A 231 -5.33 -23.72 7.09
N LEU A 232 -4.08 -23.40 6.70
CA LEU A 232 -3.05 -22.89 7.62
C LEU A 232 -2.78 -23.86 8.79
N ASP A 233 -2.75 -25.16 8.51
CA ASP A 233 -2.34 -26.14 9.51
C ASP A 233 -0.90 -25.89 9.95
N VAL A 234 -0.71 -25.76 11.26
CA VAL A 234 0.58 -25.33 11.85
C VAL A 234 1.70 -26.32 11.51
N ALA A 235 1.43 -27.62 11.49
CA ALA A 235 2.44 -28.62 11.19
C ALA A 235 2.84 -28.59 9.70
N ALA A 236 1.86 -28.39 8.81
CA ALA A 236 2.14 -28.25 7.38
C ALA A 236 2.92 -26.96 7.07
N LEU A 237 2.63 -25.85 7.74
CA LEU A 237 3.38 -24.61 7.59
C LEU A 237 4.81 -24.72 8.12
N GLU A 238 5.03 -25.45 9.22
CA GLU A 238 6.37 -25.72 9.74
C GLU A 238 7.17 -26.58 8.73
N GLU A 239 6.56 -27.58 8.10
CA GLU A 239 7.21 -28.38 7.05
C GLU A 239 7.61 -27.53 5.83
N ILE A 240 6.75 -26.60 5.41
CA ILE A 240 7.09 -25.62 4.36
C ILE A 240 8.24 -24.74 4.83
N TYR A 241 8.21 -24.24 6.06
CA TYR A 241 9.31 -23.41 6.58
C TYR A 241 10.65 -24.16 6.54
N GLN A 242 10.67 -25.42 6.97
CA GLN A 242 11.90 -26.22 6.96
C GLN A 242 12.37 -26.52 5.53
N SER A 243 11.46 -26.84 4.60
CA SER A 243 11.80 -27.20 3.22
C SER A 243 12.10 -25.99 2.31
N LYS A 244 11.56 -24.81 2.62
CA LYS A 244 11.67 -23.57 1.84
C LYS A 244 12.32 -22.42 2.62
N LYS A 245 13.08 -22.72 3.67
CA LYS A 245 13.70 -21.72 4.55
C LYS A 245 14.50 -20.65 3.78
N GLU A 246 15.34 -21.09 2.84
CA GLU A 246 16.15 -20.17 2.03
C GLU A 246 15.27 -19.23 1.20
N PHE A 247 14.18 -19.75 0.60
CA PHE A 247 13.24 -18.94 -0.17
C PHE A 247 12.58 -17.86 0.70
N ILE A 248 12.07 -18.25 1.87
CA ILE A 248 11.39 -17.34 2.81
C ILE A 248 12.35 -16.25 3.29
N ASP A 249 13.58 -16.63 3.66
CA ASP A 249 14.59 -15.68 4.12
C ASP A 249 14.99 -14.70 2.99
N ILE A 250 15.12 -15.18 1.74
CA ILE A 250 15.40 -14.33 0.58
C ILE A 250 14.23 -13.38 0.30
N PHE A 251 12.99 -13.87 0.29
CA PHE A 251 11.80 -13.06 0.09
C PHE A 251 11.77 -11.88 1.08
N ILE A 252 11.98 -12.17 2.37
CA ILE A 252 12.02 -11.18 3.43
C ILE A 252 13.16 -10.18 3.22
N ALA A 253 14.34 -10.64 2.85
CA ALA A 253 15.48 -9.77 2.55
C ALA A 253 15.22 -8.87 1.33
N GLN A 254 14.54 -9.35 0.30
CA GLN A 254 14.13 -8.53 -0.85
C GLN A 254 13.15 -7.43 -0.44
N GLN A 255 12.16 -7.75 0.40
CA GLN A 255 11.21 -6.75 0.93
C GLN A 255 11.91 -5.71 1.81
N PHE A 256 12.92 -6.11 2.59
CA PHE A 256 13.77 -5.17 3.31
C PHE A 256 14.54 -4.23 2.36
N LEU A 257 15.14 -4.77 1.30
CA LEU A 257 15.88 -3.96 0.31
C LEU A 257 14.96 -2.94 -0.37
N PHE A 258 13.74 -3.35 -0.73
CA PHE A 258 12.72 -2.44 -1.24
C PHE A 258 12.40 -1.34 -0.21
N GLN A 259 12.08 -1.73 1.03
CA GLN A 259 11.72 -0.80 2.11
C GLN A 259 12.82 0.23 2.35
N ARG A 260 14.09 -0.21 2.39
CA ARG A 260 15.25 0.65 2.58
C ARG A 260 15.36 1.69 1.47
N GLN A 261 15.32 1.27 0.21
CA GLN A 261 15.42 2.20 -0.92
C GLN A 261 14.21 3.15 -0.99
N TRP A 262 13.00 2.64 -0.77
CA TRP A 262 11.80 3.47 -0.75
C TRP A 262 11.83 4.52 0.36
N GLN A 263 12.31 4.14 1.55
CA GLN A 263 12.44 5.08 2.67
C GLN A 263 13.48 6.17 2.36
N ASN A 264 14.61 5.83 1.73
CA ASN A 264 15.61 6.82 1.29
C ASN A 264 15.00 7.84 0.29
N VAL A 265 14.22 7.37 -0.69
CA VAL A 265 13.51 8.24 -1.64
C VAL A 265 12.51 9.14 -0.93
N ARG A 266 11.73 8.57 0.02
CA ARG A 266 10.75 9.32 0.81
C ARG A 266 11.40 10.39 1.68
N ASP A 267 12.49 10.06 2.36
CA ASP A 267 13.23 11.00 3.21
C ASP A 267 13.79 12.15 2.38
N TYR A 268 14.34 11.85 1.19
CA TYR A 268 14.80 12.88 0.27
C TYR A 268 13.67 13.78 -0.23
N ALA A 269 12.52 13.21 -0.58
CA ALA A 269 11.33 13.97 -0.94
C ALA A 269 10.89 14.91 0.20
N GLN A 270 10.89 14.41 1.45
CA GLN A 270 10.55 15.20 2.62
C GLN A 270 11.54 16.35 2.85
N MET A 271 12.85 16.11 2.69
CA MET A 271 13.88 17.15 2.76
C MET A 271 13.64 18.26 1.73
N LYS A 272 13.08 17.94 0.56
CA LYS A 272 12.71 18.88 -0.50
C LYS A 272 11.32 19.51 -0.33
N GLY A 273 10.60 19.19 0.75
CA GLY A 273 9.25 19.69 1.00
C GLY A 273 8.17 19.07 0.09
N ILE A 274 8.44 17.88 -0.45
CA ILE A 274 7.56 17.11 -1.33
C ILE A 274 6.87 16.02 -0.52
N SER A 275 5.55 15.98 -0.55
CA SER A 275 4.77 14.84 -0.03
C SER A 275 4.59 13.79 -1.12
N ILE A 276 4.68 12.51 -0.77
CA ILE A 276 4.34 11.42 -1.69
C ILE A 276 2.90 10.99 -1.42
N MET A 277 2.08 10.96 -2.47
CA MET A 277 0.72 10.46 -2.46
C MET A 277 0.72 9.07 -3.11
N GLY A 278 0.51 8.04 -2.29
CA GLY A 278 0.27 6.68 -2.78
C GLY A 278 -1.15 6.50 -3.30
N ASP A 279 -1.41 5.30 -3.78
CA ASP A 279 -2.71 4.84 -4.25
C ASP A 279 -2.96 3.44 -3.67
N MET A 280 -4.17 3.21 -3.17
CA MET A 280 -4.58 1.99 -2.48
C MET A 280 -5.93 1.52 -3.04
N PRO A 281 -5.95 0.42 -3.81
CA PRO A 281 -7.19 -0.19 -4.27
C PRO A 281 -8.06 -0.60 -3.07
N ILE A 282 -9.37 -0.41 -3.19
CA ILE A 282 -10.31 -0.79 -2.10
C ILE A 282 -10.40 -2.31 -1.89
N TYR A 283 -10.17 -3.10 -2.95
CA TYR A 283 -10.21 -4.56 -2.90
C TYR A 283 -8.85 -5.18 -3.21
N VAL A 284 -8.61 -6.36 -2.64
CA VAL A 284 -7.41 -7.18 -2.88
C VAL A 284 -7.73 -8.39 -3.78
N GLY A 285 -6.69 -8.96 -4.40
CA GLY A 285 -6.82 -10.18 -5.20
C GLY A 285 -7.26 -11.39 -4.35
N TYR A 286 -8.02 -12.32 -4.93
CA TYR A 286 -8.40 -13.55 -4.22
C TYR A 286 -7.19 -14.46 -3.95
N HIS A 287 -6.28 -14.58 -4.93
CA HIS A 287 -5.04 -15.33 -4.80
C HIS A 287 -3.92 -14.43 -4.25
N SER A 288 -4.04 -14.07 -2.97
CA SER A 288 -3.02 -13.32 -2.23
C SER A 288 -2.92 -13.80 -0.79
N ALA A 289 -1.81 -13.47 -0.13
CA ALA A 289 -1.63 -13.71 1.29
C ALA A 289 -2.71 -13.01 2.13
N ASP A 290 -3.16 -11.83 1.70
CA ASP A 290 -4.21 -11.05 2.37
C ASP A 290 -5.47 -11.89 2.60
N VAL A 291 -5.95 -12.58 1.56
CA VAL A 291 -7.17 -13.40 1.64
C VAL A 291 -6.88 -14.76 2.25
N TRP A 292 -5.77 -15.40 1.87
CA TRP A 292 -5.42 -16.73 2.36
C TRP A 292 -5.17 -16.73 3.88
N ALA A 293 -4.43 -15.78 4.43
CA ALA A 293 -4.17 -15.69 5.87
C ALA A 293 -5.37 -15.12 6.65
N ASN A 294 -6.20 -14.29 6.02
CA ASN A 294 -7.28 -13.55 6.70
C ASN A 294 -8.68 -13.92 6.22
N LYS A 295 -8.93 -15.20 5.88
CA LYS A 295 -10.21 -15.70 5.33
C LYS A 295 -11.48 -15.18 6.01
N LYS A 296 -11.44 -14.96 7.33
CA LYS A 296 -12.58 -14.48 8.14
C LYS A 296 -12.97 -13.02 7.88
N GLN A 297 -12.10 -12.23 7.24
CA GLN A 297 -12.37 -10.84 6.86
C GLN A 297 -13.15 -10.74 5.55
N PHE A 298 -13.30 -11.84 4.82
CA PHE A 298 -13.89 -11.88 3.48
C PHE A 298 -15.15 -12.75 3.44
N LEU A 299 -16.04 -12.44 2.49
CA LEU A 299 -17.25 -13.21 2.21
C LEU A 299 -16.95 -14.51 1.46
N LEU A 300 -16.36 -15.47 2.17
CA LEU A 300 -16.03 -16.79 1.66
C LEU A 300 -17.00 -17.86 2.20
N ASN A 301 -17.24 -18.90 1.41
CA ASN A 301 -17.94 -20.08 1.89
C ASN A 301 -17.04 -20.94 2.80
N ARG A 302 -17.58 -22.02 3.37
CA ARG A 302 -16.83 -22.90 4.29
C ARG A 302 -15.59 -23.54 3.66
N SER A 303 -15.59 -23.73 2.34
CA SER A 303 -14.46 -24.28 1.58
C SER A 303 -13.45 -23.19 1.16
N GLY A 304 -13.70 -21.92 1.50
CA GLY A 304 -12.84 -20.79 1.17
C GLY A 304 -13.14 -20.10 -0.16
N PHE A 305 -14.17 -20.49 -0.90
CA PHE A 305 -14.50 -19.88 -2.20
C PHE A 305 -15.34 -18.60 -2.04
N PRO A 306 -15.14 -17.53 -2.84
CA PRO A 306 -15.91 -16.30 -2.75
C PRO A 306 -17.42 -16.53 -2.96
N LEU A 307 -18.25 -16.02 -2.03
CA LEU A 307 -19.71 -16.03 -2.17
C LEU A 307 -20.20 -14.92 -3.10
N LEU A 308 -19.56 -13.75 -3.02
CA LEU A 308 -19.83 -12.58 -3.84
C LEU A 308 -18.49 -11.98 -4.27
N VAL A 309 -18.50 -11.30 -5.42
CA VAL A 309 -17.33 -10.63 -5.98
C VAL A 309 -17.63 -9.17 -6.31
N SER A 310 -16.60 -8.35 -6.35
CA SER A 310 -16.70 -6.92 -6.64
C SER A 310 -17.09 -6.63 -8.09
N GLY A 311 -17.81 -5.54 -8.29
CA GLY A 311 -18.07 -4.94 -9.60
C GLY A 311 -18.86 -3.64 -9.45
N VAL A 312 -19.22 -3.05 -10.58
CA VAL A 312 -20.15 -1.92 -10.66
C VAL A 312 -21.31 -2.26 -11.59
N PRO A 313 -22.55 -1.86 -11.26
CA PRO A 313 -23.72 -2.12 -12.11
C PRO A 313 -23.65 -1.29 -13.41
N PRO A 314 -24.52 -1.60 -14.39
CA PRO A 314 -24.76 -0.71 -15.52
C PRO A 314 -25.11 0.72 -15.10
N ASP A 315 -24.71 1.68 -15.92
CA ASP A 315 -25.03 3.09 -15.77
C ASP A 315 -25.21 3.77 -17.14
N ALA A 316 -25.41 5.09 -17.16
CA ALA A 316 -25.59 5.84 -18.41
C ALA A 316 -24.37 5.81 -19.36
N PHE A 317 -23.20 5.39 -18.87
CA PHE A 317 -21.95 5.31 -19.62
C PHE A 317 -21.54 3.86 -19.96
N SER A 318 -22.14 2.86 -19.30
CA SER A 318 -21.91 1.43 -19.55
C SER A 318 -23.19 0.61 -19.42
N GLU A 319 -23.68 0.04 -20.52
CA GLU A 319 -24.88 -0.81 -20.52
C GLU A 319 -24.72 -2.11 -19.73
N THR A 320 -23.49 -2.59 -19.55
CA THR A 320 -23.19 -3.89 -18.90
C THR A 320 -22.58 -3.75 -17.51
N GLY A 321 -22.18 -2.54 -17.10
CA GLY A 321 -21.36 -2.36 -15.91
C GLY A 321 -19.99 -3.01 -16.05
N GLN A 322 -19.38 -3.40 -14.94
CA GLN A 322 -18.07 -4.07 -14.91
C GLN A 322 -18.02 -5.11 -13.79
N LEU A 323 -17.50 -6.29 -14.09
CA LEU A 323 -17.26 -7.35 -13.12
C LEU A 323 -15.75 -7.48 -12.90
N TRP A 324 -15.27 -7.16 -11.69
CA TRP A 324 -13.83 -7.10 -11.40
C TRP A 324 -13.28 -8.34 -10.71
N ASN A 325 -14.15 -9.24 -10.23
CA ASN A 325 -13.76 -10.53 -9.62
C ASN A 325 -12.82 -10.44 -8.40
N ARG A 326 -12.87 -9.34 -7.61
CA ARG A 326 -12.14 -9.25 -6.34
C ARG A 326 -13.00 -9.73 -5.16
N SER A 327 -12.33 -10.24 -4.12
CA SER A 327 -12.99 -10.74 -2.90
C SER A 327 -13.61 -9.59 -2.12
N MET A 328 -14.89 -9.71 -1.75
CA MET A 328 -15.57 -8.71 -0.92
C MET A 328 -15.30 -8.94 0.57
N LEU A 329 -15.10 -7.83 1.29
CA LEU A 329 -15.01 -7.81 2.76
C LEU A 329 -16.38 -8.12 3.39
N PHE A 330 -16.36 -8.68 4.60
CA PHE A 330 -17.58 -8.90 5.42
C PHE A 330 -18.17 -7.60 5.96
#